data_AF-A0A2V6FVK6-F1
#
_entry.id   AF-A0A2V6FVK6-F1
#
_cell.length_a   1.000
_cell.length_b   1.000
_cell.length_c   1.000
_cell.angle_alpha   90.00
_cell.angle_beta   90.00
_cell.angle_gamma   90.00
#
_symmetry.space_group_name_H-M   'P 1'
#
loop_
_entity.id
_entity.type
_entity.pdbx_description
1 polymer ?
#
loop_
_entity_poly.entity_id
_entity_poly.type
_entity_poly.pdbx_seq_one_letter_code
_entity_poly.pdbx_strand_id
1 'polypeptide(L)'
;MHPRLIISFVSVALTVTAGFAQNINQPTVDQLVSKNIEAKGGAAALKALQTLRLTGKMLVQQGQIELAYLEIKKRSDEVRTEASLQGMTQIEAYDGKEGWKVSPFFGRKDPERMSADDVKALVEDSEIDGPLVDWKAKGSTVEYLGTEDVDGTPAHKLKVVRKNGDVSFVYLDPDHFLEIRVVTQRMRHGAHEEVETDLGDYEQAGGVFVPTSIESGRKGASDKQRVIIDKVEANVPVDDSIFHFPASK
;
A
#
# COMPACT_ATOMS: atom_id res chain seq x y z
N MET A 1 83.27 -32.86 -23.26
CA MET A 1 82.05 -32.14 -23.69
C MET A 1 80.89 -33.12 -23.69
N HIS A 2 79.95 -32.99 -22.74
CA HIS A 2 78.50 -33.21 -22.85
C HIS A 2 77.87 -32.86 -21.47
N PRO A 3 76.66 -32.27 -21.44
CA PRO A 3 76.24 -31.36 -20.37
C PRO A 3 75.43 -32.04 -19.25
N ARG A 4 75.42 -31.39 -18.08
CA ARG A 4 74.60 -31.73 -16.91
C ARG A 4 73.20 -31.10 -17.05
N LEU A 5 72.13 -31.89 -16.91
CA LEU A 5 70.77 -31.38 -16.70
C LEU A 5 70.64 -30.86 -15.26
N ILE A 6 70.19 -29.62 -15.09
CA ILE A 6 69.69 -29.08 -13.81
C ILE A 6 68.21 -28.78 -14.02
N ILE A 7 67.37 -29.53 -13.31
CA ILE A 7 65.92 -29.30 -13.24
C ILE A 7 65.69 -28.26 -12.15
N SER A 8 65.22 -27.07 -12.53
CA SER A 8 64.74 -26.06 -11.57
C SER A 8 63.25 -26.25 -11.32
N PHE A 9 62.88 -26.57 -10.08
CA PHE A 9 61.50 -26.51 -9.61
C PHE A 9 61.19 -25.07 -9.18
N VAL A 10 60.24 -24.42 -9.86
CA VAL A 10 59.68 -23.12 -9.46
C VAL A 10 58.42 -23.41 -8.64
N SER A 11 58.44 -23.11 -7.35
CA SER A 11 57.26 -23.14 -6.48
C SER A 11 56.55 -21.78 -6.54
N VAL A 12 55.33 -21.76 -7.10
CA VAL A 12 54.43 -20.60 -7.06
C VAL A 12 53.67 -20.64 -5.73
N ALA A 13 53.86 -19.64 -4.89
CA ALA A 13 53.09 -19.46 -3.66
C ALA A 13 51.75 -18.76 -3.97
N LEU A 14 50.65 -19.47 -3.77
CA LEU A 14 49.30 -18.94 -3.93
C LEU A 14 48.87 -18.28 -2.60
N THR A 15 48.93 -16.96 -2.53
CA THR A 15 48.36 -16.20 -1.41
C THR A 15 46.84 -16.14 -1.54
N VAL A 16 46.13 -16.91 -0.70
CA VAL A 16 44.67 -16.81 -0.53
C VAL A 16 44.38 -15.61 0.37
N THR A 17 43.97 -14.49 -0.20
CA THR A 17 43.36 -13.40 0.56
C THR A 17 41.96 -13.86 0.99
N ALA A 18 41.82 -14.23 2.27
CA ALA A 18 40.52 -14.43 2.89
C ALA A 18 39.77 -13.09 2.88
N GLY A 19 38.83 -12.94 1.96
CA GLY A 19 37.90 -11.82 1.96
C GLY A 19 37.04 -11.90 3.23
N PHE A 20 37.19 -10.93 4.12
CA PHE A 20 36.21 -10.69 5.15
C PHE A 20 34.90 -10.29 4.46
N ALA A 21 33.99 -11.24 4.28
CA ALA A 21 32.61 -10.92 3.99
C ALA A 21 32.11 -10.06 5.15
N GLN A 22 31.93 -8.76 4.92
CA GLN A 22 31.17 -7.95 5.85
C GLN A 22 29.76 -8.54 5.86
N ASN A 23 29.38 -9.17 6.97
CA ASN A 23 27.98 -9.46 7.26
C ASN A 23 27.28 -8.11 7.36
N ILE A 24 26.80 -7.60 6.23
CA ILE A 24 25.78 -6.57 6.23
C ILE A 24 24.57 -7.27 6.84
N ASN A 25 24.35 -7.04 8.13
CA ASN A 25 23.21 -7.60 8.84
C ASN A 25 21.98 -7.05 8.15
N GLN A 26 21.28 -7.88 7.37
CA GLN A 26 20.05 -7.46 6.71
C GLN A 26 19.05 -7.02 7.79
N PRO A 27 18.31 -5.91 7.57
CA PRO A 27 17.29 -5.49 8.51
C PRO A 27 16.30 -6.61 8.79
N THR A 28 15.91 -6.78 10.04
CA THR A 28 14.83 -7.70 10.39
C THR A 28 13.48 -7.11 10.02
N VAL A 29 12.46 -7.95 9.87
CA VAL A 29 11.07 -7.52 9.66
C VAL A 29 10.62 -6.56 10.77
N ASP A 30 10.86 -6.91 12.03
CA ASP A 30 10.46 -6.06 13.17
C ASP A 30 11.19 -4.69 13.14
N GLN A 31 12.45 -4.63 12.68
CA GLN A 31 13.16 -3.36 12.51
C GLN A 31 12.55 -2.49 11.41
N LEU A 32 12.25 -3.06 10.24
CA LEU A 32 11.64 -2.33 9.13
C LEU A 32 10.23 -1.82 9.48
N VAL A 33 9.42 -2.67 10.12
CA VAL A 33 8.08 -2.29 10.59
C VAL A 33 8.15 -1.20 11.65
N SER A 34 9.08 -1.29 12.62
CA SER A 34 9.27 -0.24 13.63
C SER A 34 9.64 1.10 13.00
N LYS A 35 10.57 1.10 12.04
CA LYS A 35 10.97 2.31 11.31
C LYS A 35 9.83 2.91 10.50
N ASN A 36 9.03 2.08 9.83
CA ASN A 36 7.84 2.54 9.12
C ASN A 36 6.80 3.16 10.07
N ILE A 37 6.54 2.52 11.22
CA ILE A 37 5.64 3.08 12.25
C ILE A 37 6.14 4.45 12.72
N GLU A 38 7.43 4.57 13.01
CA GLU A 38 8.05 5.84 13.41
C GLU A 38 7.93 6.90 12.30
N ALA A 39 8.25 6.54 11.06
CA ALA A 39 8.15 7.41 9.90
C ALA A 39 6.73 7.91 9.64
N LYS A 40 5.71 7.06 9.86
CA LYS A 40 4.31 7.43 9.73
C LYS A 40 3.82 8.37 10.84
N GLY A 41 4.62 8.69 11.85
CA GLY A 41 4.24 9.57 12.97
C GLY A 41 4.24 8.90 14.34
N GLY A 42 4.60 7.61 14.41
CA GLY A 42 4.70 6.83 15.63
C GLY A 42 3.39 6.19 16.07
N ALA A 43 3.50 5.11 16.86
CA ALA A 43 2.37 4.28 17.29
C ALA A 43 1.30 5.07 18.06
N ALA A 44 1.69 6.08 18.84
CA ALA A 44 0.75 6.90 19.62
C ALA A 44 -0.13 7.77 18.71
N ALA A 45 0.44 8.42 17.69
CA ALA A 45 -0.31 9.25 16.74
C ALA A 45 -1.24 8.39 15.87
N LEU A 46 -0.73 7.27 15.35
CA LEU A 46 -1.51 6.30 14.59
C LEU A 46 -2.72 5.79 15.37
N LYS A 47 -2.53 5.41 16.65
CA LYS A 47 -3.62 4.97 17.53
C LYS A 47 -4.61 6.08 17.87
N ALA A 48 -4.14 7.32 17.99
CA ALA A 48 -4.98 8.47 18.30
C ALA A 48 -5.85 8.90 17.11
N LEU A 49 -5.46 8.57 15.88
CA LEU A 49 -6.21 8.88 14.67
C LEU A 49 -7.48 8.02 14.57
N GLN A 50 -8.64 8.64 14.72
CA GLN A 50 -9.95 7.98 14.70
C GLN A 50 -10.69 8.17 13.37
N THR A 51 -10.52 9.32 12.73
CA THR A 51 -11.10 9.61 11.42
C THR A 51 -10.11 10.33 10.53
N LEU A 52 -10.24 10.09 9.23
CA LEU A 52 -9.57 10.85 8.17
C LEU A 52 -10.61 11.27 7.13
N ARG A 53 -10.56 12.52 6.70
CA ARG A 53 -11.27 13.02 5.53
C ARG A 53 -10.26 13.56 4.54
N LEU A 54 -10.23 12.97 3.35
CA LEU A 54 -9.38 13.34 2.24
C LEU A 54 -10.26 13.93 1.14
N THR A 55 -9.96 15.15 0.69
CA THR A 55 -10.70 15.80 -0.39
C THR A 55 -9.74 16.20 -1.49
N GLY A 56 -10.11 15.95 -2.73
CA GLY A 56 -9.29 16.34 -3.87
C GLY A 56 -9.91 15.95 -5.21
N LYS A 57 -9.10 15.43 -6.10
CA LYS A 57 -9.49 15.04 -7.46
C LYS A 57 -8.98 13.65 -7.82
N MET A 58 -9.76 12.96 -8.65
CA MET A 58 -9.41 11.69 -9.27
C MET A 58 -9.31 11.89 -10.77
N LEU A 59 -8.18 11.50 -11.34
CA LEU A 59 -7.86 11.55 -12.75
C LEU A 59 -7.97 10.14 -13.33
N VAL A 60 -8.80 9.97 -14.34
CA VAL A 60 -8.97 8.69 -15.06
C VAL A 60 -8.77 8.90 -16.56
N GLN A 61 -8.71 7.81 -17.32
CA GLN A 61 -8.44 7.85 -18.78
C GLN A 61 -7.18 8.68 -19.10
N GLN A 62 -6.06 8.36 -18.44
CA GLN A 62 -4.80 9.08 -18.60
C GLN A 62 -4.91 10.59 -18.32
N GLY A 63 -5.80 10.97 -17.39
CA GLY A 63 -6.04 12.35 -16.98
C GLY A 63 -6.99 13.14 -17.89
N GLN A 64 -7.62 12.51 -18.88
CA GLN A 64 -8.61 13.17 -19.74
C GLN A 64 -9.90 13.51 -18.99
N ILE A 65 -10.22 12.76 -17.93
CA ILE A 65 -11.40 12.99 -17.09
C ILE A 65 -10.94 13.24 -15.67
N GLU A 66 -11.42 14.36 -15.11
CA GLU A 66 -11.24 14.74 -13.72
C GLU A 66 -12.57 14.61 -12.97
N LEU A 67 -12.57 13.89 -11.86
CA LEU A 67 -13.70 13.74 -10.94
C LEU A 67 -13.34 14.39 -9.60
N ALA A 68 -14.31 15.03 -8.96
CA ALA A 68 -14.15 15.43 -7.56
C ALA A 68 -14.07 14.18 -6.69
N TYR A 69 -13.10 14.14 -5.78
CA TYR A 69 -12.81 13.00 -4.93
C TYR A 69 -13.04 13.34 -3.45
N LEU A 70 -13.68 12.42 -2.73
CA LEU A 70 -13.82 12.45 -1.28
C LEU A 70 -13.61 11.04 -0.74
N GLU A 71 -12.75 10.90 0.26
CA GLU A 71 -12.59 9.67 1.01
C GLU A 71 -12.70 9.96 2.50
N ILE A 72 -13.47 9.15 3.20
CA ILE A 72 -13.64 9.24 4.65
C ILE A 72 -13.34 7.87 5.24
N LYS A 73 -12.35 7.80 6.12
CA LYS A 73 -12.05 6.61 6.94
C LYS A 73 -12.44 6.87 8.38
N LYS A 74 -12.95 5.85 9.06
CA LYS A 74 -13.26 5.90 10.49
C LYS A 74 -12.97 4.56 11.14
N ARG A 75 -12.42 4.60 12.37
CA ARG A 75 -12.20 3.39 13.17
C ARG A 75 -13.52 2.77 13.68
N SER A 76 -13.63 1.44 13.79
CA SER A 76 -12.51 0.49 13.67
C SER A 76 -12.09 0.18 12.24
N ASP A 77 -13.00 0.08 11.27
CA ASP A 77 -12.68 -0.34 9.89
C ASP A 77 -13.76 0.13 8.89
N GLU A 78 -14.17 1.40 8.98
CA GLU A 78 -15.18 2.01 8.10
C GLU A 78 -14.51 2.88 7.04
N VAL A 79 -14.97 2.78 5.79
CA VAL A 79 -14.51 3.65 4.70
C VAL A 79 -15.66 4.02 3.77
N ARG A 80 -15.61 5.22 3.22
CA ARG A 80 -16.48 5.69 2.16
C ARG A 80 -15.67 6.51 1.17
N THR A 81 -15.77 6.16 -0.10
CA THR A 81 -15.14 6.86 -1.21
C THR A 81 -16.20 7.34 -2.18
N GLU A 82 -16.06 8.59 -2.63
CA GLU A 82 -16.92 9.22 -3.62
C GLU A 82 -16.09 9.79 -4.77
N ALA A 83 -16.55 9.55 -6.00
CA ALA A 83 -16.02 10.17 -7.21
C ALA A 83 -17.17 10.80 -8.00
N SER A 84 -17.12 12.12 -8.21
CA SER A 84 -18.24 12.89 -8.77
C SER A 84 -17.89 13.61 -10.06
N LEU A 85 -18.78 13.53 -11.06
CA LEU A 85 -18.69 14.28 -12.32
C LEU A 85 -20.10 14.70 -12.76
N GLN A 86 -20.30 15.99 -13.03
CA GLN A 86 -21.55 16.54 -13.57
C GLN A 86 -22.82 16.15 -12.77
N GLY A 87 -22.71 16.12 -11.43
CA GLY A 87 -23.81 15.77 -10.53
C GLY A 87 -24.11 14.26 -10.43
N MET A 88 -23.32 13.40 -11.09
CA MET A 88 -23.31 11.96 -10.85
C MET A 88 -22.20 11.60 -9.88
N THR A 89 -22.52 10.87 -8.82
CA THR A 89 -21.56 10.45 -7.78
C THR A 89 -21.50 8.94 -7.71
N GLN A 90 -20.35 8.38 -8.08
CA GLN A 90 -20.01 7.00 -7.75
C GLN A 90 -19.65 6.93 -6.28
N ILE A 91 -20.15 5.90 -5.60
CA ILE A 91 -19.93 5.68 -4.17
C ILE A 91 -19.49 4.23 -3.99
N GLU A 92 -18.50 4.03 -3.14
CA GLU A 92 -18.20 2.74 -2.52
C GLU A 92 -18.04 2.97 -1.01
N ALA A 93 -18.62 2.09 -0.20
CA ALA A 93 -18.55 2.22 1.25
C ALA A 93 -18.57 0.86 1.95
N TYR A 94 -17.95 0.80 3.11
CA TYR A 94 -17.85 -0.37 3.98
C TYR A 94 -17.98 0.07 5.44
N ASP A 95 -18.80 -0.64 6.21
CA ASP A 95 -19.13 -0.30 7.61
C ASP A 95 -18.43 -1.20 8.65
N GLY A 96 -17.37 -1.90 8.24
CA GLY A 96 -16.74 -2.93 9.06
C GLY A 96 -17.43 -4.31 8.99
N LYS A 97 -18.55 -4.43 8.27
CA LYS A 97 -19.29 -5.70 8.11
C LYS A 97 -19.71 -5.96 6.67
N GLU A 98 -20.44 -5.04 6.06
CA GLU A 98 -20.91 -5.14 4.68
C GLU A 98 -20.47 -3.92 3.86
N GLY A 99 -20.24 -4.14 2.56
CA GLY A 99 -19.95 -3.06 1.63
C GLY A 99 -21.09 -2.84 0.65
N TRP A 100 -21.19 -1.61 0.15
CA TRP A 100 -22.17 -1.21 -0.83
C TRP A 100 -21.62 -0.17 -1.78
N LYS A 101 -22.28 -0.04 -2.93
CA LYS A 101 -21.86 0.90 -3.97
C LYS A 101 -23.02 1.51 -4.73
N VAL A 102 -22.74 2.61 -5.41
CA VAL A 102 -23.59 3.27 -6.42
C VAL A 102 -22.70 3.54 -7.63
N SER A 103 -23.12 3.13 -8.83
CA SER A 103 -22.28 3.17 -10.05
C SER A 103 -23.01 3.87 -11.20
N PRO A 104 -23.23 5.19 -11.11
CA PRO A 104 -24.08 5.92 -12.05
C PRO A 104 -23.47 5.99 -13.46
N PHE A 105 -22.14 6.01 -13.57
CA PHE A 105 -21.41 5.99 -14.85
C PHE A 105 -21.61 4.67 -15.62
N PHE A 106 -22.07 3.61 -14.94
CA PHE A 106 -22.42 2.31 -15.51
C PHE A 106 -23.94 2.06 -15.51
N GLY A 107 -24.75 3.12 -15.32
CA GLY A 107 -26.21 3.07 -15.38
C GLY A 107 -26.90 2.56 -14.11
N ARG A 108 -26.16 2.15 -13.06
CA ARG A 108 -26.70 1.66 -11.80
C ARG A 108 -26.73 2.80 -10.77
N LYS A 109 -27.86 3.51 -10.72
CA LYS A 109 -28.03 4.69 -9.86
C LYS A 109 -28.52 4.35 -8.45
N ASP A 110 -29.10 3.18 -8.26
CA ASP A 110 -29.56 2.72 -6.95
C ASP A 110 -28.43 2.04 -6.18
N PRO A 111 -28.37 2.20 -4.84
CA PRO A 111 -27.42 1.49 -3.99
C PRO A 111 -27.56 -0.03 -4.10
N GLU A 112 -26.42 -0.72 -4.22
CA GLU A 112 -26.36 -2.18 -4.23
C GLU A 112 -25.31 -2.70 -3.25
N ARG A 113 -25.60 -3.86 -2.64
CA ARG A 113 -24.63 -4.56 -1.79
C ARG A 113 -23.53 -5.17 -2.65
N MET A 114 -22.32 -5.12 -2.13
CA MET A 114 -21.15 -5.71 -2.75
C MET A 114 -21.02 -7.19 -2.36
N SER A 115 -20.43 -7.99 -3.25
CA SER A 115 -20.08 -9.38 -2.94
C SER A 115 -18.91 -9.44 -1.96
N ALA A 116 -18.72 -10.57 -1.28
CA ALA A 116 -17.58 -10.76 -0.39
C ALA A 116 -16.22 -10.58 -1.10
N ASP A 117 -16.13 -10.93 -2.39
CA ASP A 117 -14.92 -10.73 -3.19
C ASP A 117 -14.69 -9.26 -3.52
N ASP A 118 -15.73 -8.48 -3.79
CA ASP A 118 -15.61 -7.06 -4.10
C ASP A 118 -15.30 -6.20 -2.86
N VAL A 119 -15.80 -6.60 -1.68
CA VAL A 119 -15.57 -5.87 -0.43
C VAL A 119 -14.12 -5.93 0.05
N LYS A 120 -13.33 -6.93 -0.39
CA LYS A 120 -11.92 -7.09 0.04
C LYS A 120 -11.08 -5.83 -0.17
N ALA A 121 -11.29 -5.09 -1.27
CA ALA A 121 -10.58 -3.84 -1.53
C ALA A 121 -10.93 -2.77 -0.49
N LEU A 122 -12.21 -2.63 -0.14
CA LEU A 122 -12.66 -1.65 0.85
C LEU A 122 -12.22 -2.00 2.28
N VAL A 123 -12.06 -3.30 2.60
CA VAL A 123 -11.47 -3.72 3.87
C VAL A 123 -10.02 -3.25 3.96
N GLU A 124 -9.24 -3.37 2.89
CA GLU A 124 -7.86 -2.89 2.86
C GLU A 124 -7.81 -1.36 2.90
N ASP A 125 -8.70 -0.68 2.17
CA ASP A 125 -8.78 0.77 2.15
C ASP A 125 -9.23 1.34 3.51
N SER A 126 -10.04 0.63 4.30
CA SER A 126 -10.45 1.10 5.64
C SER A 126 -9.33 1.05 6.68
N GLU A 127 -8.24 0.32 6.42
CA GLU A 127 -7.09 0.23 7.32
C GLU A 127 -6.27 1.54 7.33
N ILE A 128 -6.61 2.47 8.23
CA ILE A 128 -5.89 3.75 8.42
C ILE A 128 -4.38 3.55 8.65
N ASP A 129 -4.01 2.49 9.36
CA ASP A 129 -2.62 2.21 9.70
C ASP A 129 -1.84 1.51 8.58
N GLY A 130 -2.54 1.01 7.56
CA GLY A 130 -1.96 0.17 6.52
C GLY A 130 -1.58 -1.24 6.99
N PRO A 131 -0.98 -2.05 6.11
CA PRO A 131 -0.84 -3.50 6.29
C PRO A 131 0.23 -3.94 7.30
N LEU A 132 1.15 -3.04 7.68
CA LEU A 132 2.30 -3.38 8.54
C LEU A 132 2.03 -3.17 10.03
N VAL A 133 1.23 -2.16 10.39
CA VAL A 133 0.94 -1.87 11.81
C VAL A 133 0.09 -2.99 12.40
N ASP A 134 0.51 -3.47 13.57
CA ASP A 134 -0.15 -4.56 14.30
C ASP A 134 -0.41 -5.82 13.46
N TRP A 135 0.45 -6.10 12.47
CA TRP A 135 0.27 -7.21 11.53
C TRP A 135 0.01 -8.56 12.21
N LYS A 136 0.65 -8.82 13.37
CA LYS A 136 0.44 -10.04 14.18
C LYS A 136 -0.99 -10.09 14.75
N ALA A 137 -1.50 -8.97 15.27
CA ALA A 137 -2.85 -8.89 15.82
C ALA A 137 -3.92 -8.97 14.72
N LYS A 138 -3.61 -8.47 13.51
CA LYS A 138 -4.42 -8.65 12.29
C LYS A 138 -4.42 -10.11 11.78
N GLY A 139 -3.53 -10.95 12.29
CA GLY A 139 -3.40 -12.35 11.87
C GLY A 139 -2.64 -12.54 10.56
N SER A 140 -1.84 -11.56 10.17
CA SER A 140 -0.97 -11.61 8.99
C SER A 140 0.37 -12.28 9.32
N THR A 141 1.15 -12.60 8.29
CA THR A 141 2.59 -12.86 8.40
C THR A 141 3.36 -11.88 7.53
N VAL A 142 4.58 -11.53 7.94
CA VAL A 142 5.44 -10.60 7.21
C VAL A 142 6.84 -11.20 7.00
N GLU A 143 7.34 -11.13 5.78
CA GLU A 143 8.66 -11.61 5.36
C GLU A 143 9.42 -10.49 4.64
N TYR A 144 10.69 -10.31 4.95
CA TYR A 144 11.56 -9.37 4.23
C TYR A 144 12.25 -10.09 3.06
N LEU A 145 12.10 -9.55 1.85
CA LEU A 145 12.59 -10.16 0.61
C LEU A 145 13.84 -9.48 0.04
N GLY A 146 14.45 -8.55 0.78
CA GLY A 146 15.56 -7.73 0.30
C GLY A 146 15.09 -6.42 -0.31
N THR A 147 15.98 -5.76 -1.05
CA THR A 147 15.67 -4.54 -1.78
C THR A 147 15.32 -4.82 -3.23
N GLU A 148 14.40 -4.04 -3.80
CA GLU A 148 14.00 -4.10 -5.21
C GLU A 148 13.94 -2.67 -5.76
N ASP A 149 14.35 -2.49 -7.02
CA ASP A 149 14.26 -1.18 -7.67
C ASP A 149 12.79 -0.82 -7.95
N VAL A 150 12.37 0.33 -7.43
CA VAL A 150 11.07 0.94 -7.68
C VAL A 150 11.35 2.33 -8.27
N ASP A 151 11.27 2.43 -9.60
CA ASP A 151 11.48 3.67 -10.36
C ASP A 151 12.81 4.39 -10.00
N GLY A 152 13.89 3.60 -9.85
CA GLY A 152 15.22 4.09 -9.47
C GLY A 152 15.49 4.16 -7.97
N THR A 153 14.53 3.78 -7.13
CA THR A 153 14.67 3.74 -5.67
C THR A 153 14.88 2.30 -5.19
N PRO A 154 15.98 1.96 -4.47
CA PRO A 154 16.23 0.61 -3.97
C PRO A 154 15.41 0.32 -2.71
N ALA A 155 14.11 0.11 -2.88
CA ALA A 155 13.13 0.01 -1.81
C ALA A 155 13.18 -1.32 -1.06
N HIS A 156 12.94 -1.30 0.26
CA HIS A 156 12.80 -2.51 1.06
C HIS A 156 11.48 -3.21 0.74
N LYS A 157 11.54 -4.46 0.28
CA LYS A 157 10.36 -5.24 -0.09
C LYS A 157 9.92 -6.18 1.03
N LEU A 158 8.74 -5.94 1.55
CA LEU A 158 8.08 -6.77 2.57
C LEU A 158 6.91 -7.51 1.94
N LYS A 159 6.87 -8.84 2.07
CA LYS A 159 5.71 -9.66 1.72
C LYS A 159 4.82 -9.82 2.94
N VAL A 160 3.57 -9.41 2.81
CA VAL A 160 2.51 -9.55 3.82
C VAL A 160 1.52 -10.59 3.33
N VAL A 161 1.40 -11.73 4.02
CA VAL A 161 0.31 -12.68 3.79
C VAL A 161 -0.79 -12.38 4.80
N ARG A 162 -1.96 -11.94 4.33
CA ARG A 162 -3.08 -11.56 5.18
C ARG A 162 -3.83 -12.78 5.69
N LYS A 163 -4.62 -12.58 6.75
CA LYS A 163 -5.48 -13.61 7.36
C LYS A 163 -6.43 -14.28 6.35
N ASN A 164 -6.89 -13.55 5.34
CA ASN A 164 -7.79 -14.05 4.31
C ASN A 164 -7.06 -14.80 3.17
N GLY A 165 -5.73 -14.87 3.19
CA GLY A 165 -4.90 -15.51 2.17
C GLY A 165 -4.40 -14.58 1.07
N ASP A 166 -4.90 -13.34 0.99
CA ASP A 166 -4.40 -12.36 0.03
C ASP A 166 -2.96 -11.95 0.37
N VAL A 167 -2.18 -11.60 -0.65
CA VAL A 167 -0.77 -11.23 -0.50
C VAL A 167 -0.59 -9.78 -0.89
N SER A 168 0.13 -9.02 -0.07
CA SER A 168 0.64 -7.70 -0.48
C SER A 168 2.16 -7.66 -0.43
N PHE A 169 2.77 -7.04 -1.42
CA PHE A 169 4.16 -6.61 -1.36
C PHE A 169 4.20 -5.12 -1.05
N VAL A 170 4.73 -4.76 0.10
CA VAL A 170 4.91 -3.37 0.54
C VAL A 170 6.35 -2.97 0.29
N TYR A 171 6.55 -1.87 -0.43
CA TYR A 171 7.86 -1.32 -0.75
C TYR A 171 8.06 -0.07 0.06
N LEU A 172 9.08 -0.07 0.93
CA LEU A 172 9.43 1.07 1.77
C LEU A 172 10.62 1.82 1.18
N ASP A 173 10.54 3.14 1.15
CA ASP A 173 11.68 3.99 0.85
C ASP A 173 12.86 3.66 1.79
N PRO A 174 14.09 3.51 1.30
CA PRO A 174 15.23 3.09 2.12
C PRO A 174 15.68 4.14 3.15
N ASP A 175 15.37 5.41 2.91
CA ASP A 175 15.81 6.53 3.75
C ASP A 175 14.70 6.98 4.72
N HIS A 176 13.46 7.06 4.22
CA HIS A 176 12.30 7.59 4.94
C HIS A 176 11.40 6.50 5.51
N PHE A 177 11.50 5.25 5.04
CA PHE A 177 10.69 4.11 5.51
C PHE A 177 9.17 4.26 5.36
N LEU A 178 8.70 5.25 4.60
CA LEU A 178 7.31 5.36 4.16
C LEU A 178 7.06 4.40 2.98
N GLU A 179 5.84 3.93 2.84
CA GLU A 179 5.44 3.14 1.67
C GLU A 179 5.57 3.99 0.40
N ILE A 180 6.17 3.46 -0.65
CA ILE A 180 6.21 4.13 -1.97
C ILE A 180 5.44 3.34 -3.03
N ARG A 181 5.25 2.03 -2.78
CA ARG A 181 4.44 1.14 -3.60
C ARG A 181 3.83 0.04 -2.74
N VAL A 182 2.61 -0.36 -3.06
CA VAL A 182 1.98 -1.59 -2.59
C VAL A 182 1.49 -2.37 -3.80
N VAL A 183 1.85 -3.65 -3.90
CA VAL A 183 1.30 -4.57 -4.91
C VAL A 183 0.46 -5.61 -4.21
N THR A 184 -0.85 -5.59 -4.42
CA THR A 184 -1.79 -6.56 -3.84
C THR A 184 -2.15 -7.62 -4.87
N GLN A 185 -2.01 -8.88 -4.47
CA GLN A 185 -2.38 -10.07 -5.23
C GLN A 185 -3.55 -10.76 -4.53
N ARG A 186 -4.67 -10.95 -5.24
CA ARG A 186 -5.85 -11.62 -4.71
C ARG A 186 -6.60 -12.40 -5.77
N MET A 187 -7.44 -13.31 -5.30
CA MET A 187 -8.43 -13.98 -6.13
C MET A 187 -9.74 -13.20 -6.08
N ARG A 188 -10.28 -12.85 -7.26
CA ARG A 188 -11.54 -12.12 -7.41
C ARG A 188 -12.39 -12.78 -8.49
N HIS A 189 -13.58 -13.29 -8.13
CA HIS A 189 -14.49 -13.96 -9.06
C HIS A 189 -13.84 -15.09 -9.87
N GLY A 190 -12.89 -15.82 -9.27
CA GLY A 190 -12.19 -16.91 -9.94
C GLY A 190 -11.12 -16.47 -10.96
N ALA A 191 -10.78 -15.17 -11.03
CA ALA A 191 -9.57 -14.67 -11.69
C ALA A 191 -8.51 -14.14 -10.69
N HIS A 192 -7.23 -14.30 -11.04
CA HIS A 192 -6.11 -13.69 -10.30
C HIS A 192 -6.03 -12.20 -10.67
N GLU A 193 -5.95 -11.34 -9.67
CA GLU A 193 -5.85 -9.90 -9.81
C GLU A 193 -4.57 -9.40 -9.13
N GLU A 194 -3.77 -8.60 -9.84
CA GLU A 194 -2.66 -7.84 -9.27
C GLU A 194 -2.93 -6.35 -9.44
N VAL A 195 -3.05 -5.65 -8.32
CA VAL A 195 -3.18 -4.20 -8.27
C VAL A 195 -1.88 -3.61 -7.77
N GLU A 196 -1.36 -2.63 -8.47
CA GLU A 196 -0.20 -1.83 -8.07
C GLU A 196 -0.69 -0.43 -7.70
N THR A 197 -0.33 0.00 -6.49
CA THR A 197 -0.65 1.33 -5.95
C THR A 197 0.66 2.03 -5.58
N ASP A 198 0.93 3.14 -6.25
CA ASP A 198 2.05 4.04 -6.01
C ASP A 198 1.61 5.15 -5.05
N LEU A 199 2.47 5.48 -4.08
CA LEU A 199 2.17 6.39 -2.99
C LEU A 199 3.25 7.47 -2.91
N GLY A 200 2.82 8.72 -2.80
CA GLY A 200 3.73 9.86 -2.76
C GLY A 200 3.11 11.10 -2.12
N ASP A 201 3.91 12.18 -2.12
CA ASP A 201 3.54 13.50 -1.62
C ASP A 201 2.90 13.43 -0.22
N TYR A 202 3.60 12.83 0.73
CA TYR A 202 3.08 12.64 2.08
C TYR A 202 2.90 13.97 2.82
N GLU A 203 1.72 14.18 3.40
CA GLU A 203 1.40 15.32 4.26
C GLU A 203 1.01 14.88 5.67
N GLN A 204 1.23 15.75 6.65
CA GLN A 204 0.93 15.44 8.04
C GLN A 204 -0.49 15.87 8.43
N ALA A 205 -1.27 14.95 8.99
CA ALA A 205 -2.56 15.24 9.60
C ALA A 205 -2.75 14.43 10.89
N GLY A 206 -3.16 15.09 11.96
CA GLY A 206 -3.32 14.43 13.27
C GLY A 206 -2.03 13.80 13.80
N GLY A 207 -0.87 14.32 13.41
CA GLY A 207 0.44 13.77 13.76
C GLY A 207 0.91 12.62 12.86
N VAL A 208 0.10 12.17 11.91
CA VAL A 208 0.38 11.03 11.02
C VAL A 208 0.68 11.51 9.60
N PHE A 209 1.68 10.91 8.94
CA PHE A 209 1.93 11.12 7.51
C PHE A 209 0.98 10.29 6.66
N VAL A 210 0.26 10.95 5.76
CA VAL A 210 -0.76 10.40 4.85
C VAL A 210 -0.37 10.72 3.42
N PRO A 211 -0.37 9.75 2.48
CA PRO A 211 -0.07 10.02 1.08
C PRO A 211 -1.13 10.94 0.46
N THR A 212 -0.71 11.95 -0.29
CA THR A 212 -1.63 12.86 -1.03
C THR A 212 -1.58 12.68 -2.54
N SER A 213 -0.63 11.88 -3.04
CA SER A 213 -0.57 11.42 -4.43
C SER A 213 -0.65 9.91 -4.45
N ILE A 214 -1.69 9.37 -5.07
CA ILE A 214 -1.99 7.94 -5.10
C ILE A 214 -2.28 7.56 -6.54
N GLU A 215 -1.51 6.65 -7.12
CA GLU A 215 -1.77 6.12 -8.47
C GLU A 215 -2.00 4.62 -8.39
N SER A 216 -3.14 4.14 -8.87
CA SER A 216 -3.55 2.74 -8.67
C SER A 216 -4.17 2.14 -9.92
N GLY A 217 -3.92 0.86 -10.16
CA GLY A 217 -4.54 0.10 -11.23
C GLY A 217 -3.95 -1.30 -11.35
N ARG A 218 -4.35 -2.04 -12.40
CA ARG A 218 -3.74 -3.34 -12.67
C ARG A 218 -2.24 -3.18 -12.86
N LYS A 219 -1.45 -4.08 -12.27
CA LYS A 219 0.01 -4.03 -12.39
C LYS A 219 0.43 -4.03 -13.86
N GLY A 220 1.27 -3.07 -14.24
CA GLY A 220 1.76 -2.89 -15.61
C GLY A 220 0.74 -2.27 -16.59
N ALA A 221 -0.45 -1.89 -16.14
CA ALA A 221 -1.40 -1.16 -16.97
C ALA A 221 -0.94 0.30 -17.17
N SER A 222 -1.20 0.85 -18.36
CA SER A 222 -0.86 2.24 -18.71
C SER A 222 -1.98 3.24 -18.40
N ASP A 223 -3.14 2.75 -17.97
CA ASP A 223 -4.36 3.52 -17.68
C ASP A 223 -4.74 3.43 -16.20
N LYS A 224 -3.75 3.61 -15.31
CA LYS A 224 -3.99 3.73 -13.87
C LYS A 224 -4.80 5.00 -13.57
N GLN A 225 -5.63 4.93 -12.52
CA GLN A 225 -6.27 6.11 -11.95
C GLN A 225 -5.28 6.83 -11.04
N ARG A 226 -5.35 8.15 -10.97
CA ARG A 226 -4.54 8.96 -10.05
C ARG A 226 -5.42 9.84 -9.18
N VAL A 227 -5.26 9.74 -7.87
CA VAL A 227 -5.90 10.59 -6.88
C VAL A 227 -4.87 11.60 -6.38
N ILE A 228 -5.26 12.88 -6.39
CA ILE A 228 -4.48 13.99 -5.84
C ILE A 228 -5.34 14.62 -4.75
N ILE A 229 -4.86 14.58 -3.52
CA ILE A 229 -5.55 15.10 -2.34
C ILE A 229 -5.13 16.55 -2.14
N ASP A 230 -6.11 17.46 -2.14
CA ASP A 230 -5.91 18.89 -1.91
C ASP A 230 -6.07 19.26 -0.42
N LYS A 231 -6.73 18.39 0.37
CA LYS A 231 -6.98 18.62 1.80
C LYS A 231 -7.04 17.31 2.58
N VAL A 232 -6.29 17.26 3.68
CA VAL A 232 -6.30 16.17 4.66
C VAL A 232 -6.81 16.69 6.00
N GLU A 233 -7.86 16.07 6.54
CA GLU A 233 -8.42 16.43 7.85
C GLU A 233 -8.46 15.21 8.77
N ALA A 234 -7.85 15.31 9.95
CA ALA A 234 -7.82 14.26 10.95
C ALA A 234 -8.83 14.53 12.08
N ASN A 235 -9.43 13.45 12.60
CA ASN A 235 -10.30 13.48 13.79
C ASN A 235 -11.51 14.41 13.66
N VAL A 236 -12.00 14.63 12.44
CA VAL A 236 -13.26 15.34 12.20
C VAL A 236 -14.45 14.47 12.60
N PRO A 237 -15.53 15.05 13.15
CA PRO A 237 -16.78 14.31 13.37
C PRO A 237 -17.32 13.76 12.05
N VAL A 238 -17.75 12.50 12.08
CA VAL A 238 -18.33 11.77 10.95
C VAL A 238 -19.59 11.05 11.45
N ASP A 239 -20.66 11.11 10.65
CA ASP A 239 -21.91 10.39 10.91
C ASP A 239 -21.80 8.97 10.37
N ASP A 240 -22.00 7.98 11.24
CA ASP A 240 -21.89 6.54 10.94
C ASP A 240 -22.84 6.11 9.81
N SER A 241 -23.97 6.80 9.65
CA SER A 241 -24.98 6.50 8.62
C SER A 241 -24.45 6.60 7.19
N ILE A 242 -23.35 7.31 6.94
CA ILE A 242 -22.75 7.41 5.60
C ILE A 242 -22.06 6.10 5.16
N PHE A 243 -21.69 5.24 6.11
CA PHE A 243 -21.03 3.96 5.84
C PHE A 243 -22.03 2.82 5.66
N HIS A 244 -23.20 2.91 6.31
CA HIS A 244 -24.21 1.87 6.24
C HIS A 244 -24.94 1.84 4.90
N PHE A 245 -25.42 0.65 4.53
CA PHE A 245 -26.32 0.53 3.38
C PHE A 245 -27.55 1.42 3.60
N PRO A 246 -27.88 2.32 2.66
CA PRO A 246 -28.98 3.25 2.86
C PRO A 246 -30.32 2.52 2.97
N ALA A 247 -31.10 2.86 3.99
CA ALA A 247 -32.45 2.37 4.12
C ALA A 247 -33.28 2.82 2.90
N SER A 248 -34.12 1.92 2.37
CA SER A 248 -35.08 2.27 1.33
C SER A 248 -35.94 3.44 1.81
N LYS A 249 -36.12 4.46 0.96
CA LYS A 249 -37.09 5.53 1.18
C LYS A 249 -38.52 5.00 1.14
#